data_AF-A0A1X7ADQ0-F1
#
_entry.id   AF-A0A1X7ADQ0-F1
#
_cell.length_a   1.000
_cell.length_b   1.000
_cell.length_c   1.000
_cell.angle_alpha   90.00
_cell.angle_beta   90.00
_cell.angle_gamma   90.00
#
_symmetry.space_group_name_H-M   'P 1'
#
loop_
_entity.id
_entity.type
_entity.pdbx_description
1 polymer ?
#
loop_
_entity_poly.entity_id
_entity_poly.type
_entity_poly.pdbx_seq_one_letter_code
_entity_poly.pdbx_strand_id
1 'polypeptide(L)'
;MLKRVKETFELHPERLIADTAYGTGPMLGWLVERKIAPHIPVIDKAKRAEGIWSRDDFEWDPENDRYICPEGHDLKQFRRNYSDPNRGPTGKGTMRYRALKLTCQACPSKAKCCPDTDTRTISREQDEDARQVARDIAKTRQYDISMKLRKKV
;
A
#
# COMPACT_ATOMS: atom_id res chain seq x y z
N MET A 1 -23.66 0.45 -7.59
CA MET A 1 -24.52 0.35 -6.40
C MET A 1 -24.56 1.64 -5.60
N LEU A 2 -23.44 2.15 -5.07
CA LEU A 2 -23.43 3.36 -4.21
C LEU A 2 -23.91 4.66 -4.91
N LYS A 3 -23.60 4.87 -6.20
CA LYS A 3 -24.15 6.01 -6.97
C LYS A 3 -25.67 6.01 -6.97
N ARG A 4 -26.27 4.86 -7.32
CA ARG A 4 -27.73 4.65 -7.29
C ARG A 4 -28.32 4.87 -5.90
N VAL A 5 -27.67 4.38 -4.84
CA VAL A 5 -28.15 4.60 -3.46
C VAL A 5 -28.17 6.08 -3.10
N LYS A 6 -27.14 6.84 -3.49
CA LYS A 6 -27.12 8.30 -3.31
C LYS A 6 -28.21 8.98 -4.13
N GLU A 7 -28.42 8.59 -5.38
CA GLU A 7 -29.43 9.21 -6.26
C GLU A 7 -30.87 8.88 -5.83
N THR A 8 -31.13 7.67 -5.33
CA THR A 8 -32.47 7.21 -4.96
C THR A 8 -32.85 7.56 -3.52
N PHE A 9 -31.88 7.54 -2.59
CA PHE A 9 -32.15 7.66 -1.15
C PHE A 9 -31.38 8.80 -0.48
N GLU A 10 -30.59 9.58 -1.22
CA GLU A 10 -29.73 10.64 -0.70
C GLU A 10 -28.74 10.18 0.40
N LEU A 11 -28.48 8.87 0.45
CA LEU A 11 -27.59 8.26 1.43
C LEU A 11 -26.13 8.33 0.98
N HIS A 12 -25.28 8.86 1.85
CA HIS A 12 -23.83 8.85 1.70
C HIS A 12 -23.19 8.19 2.93
N PRO A 13 -22.77 6.91 2.83
CA PRO A 13 -22.27 6.20 3.99
C PRO A 13 -20.88 6.71 4.39
N GLU A 14 -20.65 6.89 5.69
CA GLU A 14 -19.33 7.24 6.23
C GLU A 14 -18.30 6.11 6.04
N ARG A 15 -18.77 4.87 6.01
CA ARG A 15 -17.93 3.67 5.90
C ARG A 15 -18.61 2.56 5.12
N LEU A 16 -17.82 1.76 4.42
CA LEU A 16 -18.29 0.58 3.71
C LEU A 16 -17.47 -0.64 4.11
N ILE A 17 -18.17 -1.73 4.44
CA ILE A 17 -17.56 -3.03 4.70
C ILE A 17 -17.94 -4.04 3.61
N ALA A 18 -16.96 -4.84 3.22
CA ALA A 18 -17.12 -5.90 2.24
C ALA A 18 -16.12 -7.04 2.46
N ASP A 19 -16.27 -8.09 1.66
CA ASP A 19 -15.38 -9.24 1.59
C ASP A 19 -14.00 -8.87 1.04
N THR A 20 -12.99 -9.65 1.39
CA THR A 20 -11.60 -9.46 0.94
C THR A 20 -11.49 -9.43 -0.59
N ALA A 21 -12.37 -10.11 -1.33
CA ALA A 21 -12.43 -10.07 -2.79
C ALA A 21 -12.64 -8.66 -3.36
N TYR A 22 -13.23 -7.74 -2.58
CA TYR A 22 -13.42 -6.34 -2.94
C TYR A 22 -12.25 -5.43 -2.49
N GLY A 23 -11.23 -5.98 -1.82
CA GLY A 23 -10.08 -5.25 -1.31
C GLY A 23 -8.99 -4.96 -2.35
N THR A 24 -9.38 -4.68 -3.60
CA THR A 24 -8.47 -4.32 -4.69
C THR A 24 -8.11 -2.84 -4.64
N GLY A 25 -6.92 -2.48 -5.12
CA GLY A 25 -6.46 -1.08 -5.18
C GLY A 25 -7.51 -0.12 -5.77
N PRO A 26 -8.03 -0.38 -6.99
CA PRO A 26 -9.00 0.52 -7.62
C PRO A 26 -10.31 0.68 -6.82
N MET A 27 -10.80 -0.39 -6.18
CA MET A 27 -12.02 -0.32 -5.37
C MET A 27 -11.81 0.51 -4.11
N LEU A 28 -10.65 0.35 -3.47
CA LEU A 28 -10.27 1.13 -2.29
C LEU A 28 -10.06 2.61 -2.65
N GLY A 29 -9.34 2.89 -3.75
CA GLY A 29 -9.16 4.24 -4.29
C GLY A 29 -10.49 4.93 -4.54
N TRP A 30 -11.40 4.24 -5.21
CA TRP A 30 -12.75 4.75 -5.50
C TRP A 30 -13.56 5.13 -4.24
N LEU A 31 -13.39 4.41 -3.13
CA LEU A 31 -14.04 4.72 -1.83
C LEU A 31 -13.38 5.92 -1.14
N VAL A 32 -12.05 5.93 -1.07
CA VAL A 32 -11.27 6.98 -0.41
C VAL A 32 -11.49 8.34 -1.08
N GLU A 33 -11.48 8.40 -2.41
CA GLU A 33 -11.82 9.61 -3.18
C GLU A 33 -13.18 10.21 -2.80
N ARG A 34 -14.12 9.34 -2.42
CA ARG A 34 -15.49 9.71 -2.05
C ARG A 34 -15.66 9.94 -0.56
N LYS A 35 -14.56 9.98 0.21
CA LYS A 35 -14.54 10.14 1.67
C LYS A 35 -15.34 9.04 2.40
N ILE A 36 -15.40 7.84 1.80
CA ILE A 36 -16.01 6.66 2.41
C ILE A 36 -14.87 5.81 2.98
N ALA A 37 -14.87 5.56 4.29
CA ALA A 37 -13.84 4.75 4.94
C ALA A 37 -13.95 3.28 4.47
N PRO A 38 -12.91 2.71 3.83
CA PRO A 38 -12.94 1.32 3.37
C PRO A 38 -12.64 0.36 4.54
N HIS A 39 -13.68 -0.20 5.14
CA HIS A 39 -13.57 -1.32 6.08
C HIS A 39 -13.48 -2.65 5.33
N ILE A 40 -12.54 -2.76 4.39
CA ILE A 40 -12.36 -3.93 3.53
C ILE A 40 -10.94 -4.47 3.74
N PRO A 41 -10.76 -5.77 4.05
CA PRO A 41 -9.43 -6.35 4.13
C PRO A 41 -8.69 -6.19 2.78
N VAL A 42 -7.44 -5.71 2.83
CA VAL A 42 -6.60 -5.56 1.62
C VAL A 42 -6.10 -6.94 1.17
N ILE A 43 -6.19 -7.22 -0.12
CA ILE A 43 -5.55 -8.41 -0.71
C ILE A 43 -4.05 -8.12 -0.80
N ASP A 44 -3.27 -8.59 0.17
CA ASP A 44 -1.83 -8.37 0.18
C ASP A 44 -1.04 -9.63 -0.17
N LYS A 45 -0.26 -9.56 -1.26
CA LYS A 45 0.72 -10.59 -1.63
C LYS A 45 2.10 -10.31 -1.01
N ALA A 46 2.24 -9.23 -0.24
CA ALA A 46 3.54 -8.78 0.28
C ALA A 46 3.98 -9.46 1.59
N LYS A 47 3.17 -10.36 2.18
CA LYS A 47 3.58 -11.10 3.39
C LYS A 47 4.77 -12.00 3.07
N ARG A 48 5.92 -11.68 3.68
CA ARG A 48 7.15 -12.48 3.62
C ARG A 48 7.21 -13.44 4.81
N ALA A 49 8.12 -14.41 4.74
CA ALA A 49 8.39 -15.32 5.85
C ALA A 49 8.69 -14.54 7.14
N GLU A 50 8.33 -15.14 8.28
CA GLU A 50 8.55 -14.53 9.59
C GLU A 50 10.02 -14.15 9.79
N GLY A 51 10.26 -13.00 10.43
CA GLY A 51 11.60 -12.45 10.65
C GLY A 51 12.17 -11.64 9.48
N ILE A 52 11.58 -11.72 8.27
CA ILE A 52 11.99 -10.87 7.14
C ILE A 52 11.15 -9.59 7.14
N TRP A 53 11.81 -8.43 7.04
CA TRP A 53 11.09 -7.17 6.93
C TRP A 53 10.15 -7.17 5.72
N SER A 54 8.92 -6.73 5.94
CA SER A 54 7.84 -6.55 4.97
C SER A 54 7.84 -5.11 4.44
N ARG A 55 6.84 -4.74 3.63
CA ARG A 55 6.66 -3.34 3.20
C ARG A 55 6.30 -2.43 4.39
N ASP A 56 5.59 -2.97 5.38
CA ASP A 56 5.06 -2.20 6.51
C ASP A 56 6.16 -1.77 7.49
N ASP A 57 7.35 -2.38 7.40
CA ASP A 57 8.55 -1.95 8.12
C ASP A 57 9.25 -0.75 7.46
N PHE A 58 8.80 -0.30 6.27
CA PHE A 58 9.40 0.80 5.53
C PHE A 58 8.48 2.01 5.60
N GLU A 59 9.07 3.15 5.92
CA GLU A 59 8.36 4.43 5.93
C GLU A 59 8.17 4.92 4.49
N TRP A 60 7.00 5.46 4.20
CA TRP A 60 6.71 6.12 2.93
C TRP A 60 6.81 7.63 3.11
N ASP A 61 7.66 8.27 2.32
CA ASP A 61 7.85 9.72 2.26
C ASP A 61 7.26 10.23 0.93
N PRO A 62 6.00 10.72 0.93
CA PRO A 62 5.34 11.19 -0.28
C PRO A 62 5.95 12.48 -0.84
N GLU A 63 6.57 13.31 0.00
CA GLU A 63 7.15 14.59 -0.43
C GLU A 63 8.38 14.37 -1.31
N ASN A 64 9.16 13.32 -1.02
CA ASN A 64 10.38 12.99 -1.75
C ASN A 64 10.25 11.78 -2.68
N ASP A 65 9.03 11.24 -2.85
CA ASP A 65 8.74 10.04 -3.65
C ASP A 65 9.72 8.89 -3.35
N ARG A 66 9.79 8.49 -2.08
CA ARG A 66 10.71 7.44 -1.62
C ARG A 66 10.15 6.61 -0.49
N TYR A 67 10.66 5.38 -0.38
CA TYR A 67 10.59 4.64 0.87
C TYR A 67 11.88 4.80 1.66
N ILE A 68 11.79 4.79 2.99
CA ILE A 68 12.93 4.79 3.90
C ILE A 68 12.92 3.45 4.63
N CYS A 69 14.05 2.73 4.59
CA CYS A 69 14.16 1.46 5.30
C CYS A 69 14.42 1.67 6.80
N PRO A 70 14.26 0.63 7.65
CA PRO A 70 14.55 0.73 9.09
C PRO A 70 15.99 1.17 9.43
N GLU A 71 16.93 1.02 8.50
CA GLU A 71 18.33 1.48 8.63
C GLU A 71 18.52 2.93 8.13
N GLY A 72 17.43 3.63 7.78
CA GLY A 72 17.46 5.02 7.33
C GLY A 72 17.88 5.22 5.87
N HIS A 73 17.95 4.16 5.06
CA HIS A 73 18.38 4.27 3.66
C HIS A 73 17.19 4.43 2.69
N ASP A 74 17.36 5.35 1.75
CA ASP A 74 16.38 5.66 0.71
C ASP A 74 16.22 4.53 -0.32
N LEU A 75 14.97 4.24 -0.67
CA LEU A 75 14.55 3.49 -1.84
C LEU A 75 13.82 4.44 -2.78
N LYS A 76 14.42 4.72 -3.93
CA LYS A 76 13.88 5.66 -4.94
C LYS A 76 13.42 4.91 -6.17
N GLN A 77 12.39 5.41 -6.85
CA GLN A 77 11.96 4.87 -8.14
C GLN A 77 13.03 5.09 -9.21
N PHE A 78 13.57 6.30 -9.25
CA PHE A 78 14.64 6.70 -10.16
C PHE A 78 15.82 7.25 -9.38
N ARG A 79 17.03 6.76 -9.69
CA ARG A 79 18.29 7.18 -9.04
C ARG A 79 19.17 8.05 -9.92
N ARG A 80 18.87 8.15 -11.22
CA ARG A 80 19.62 8.99 -12.16
C ARG A 80 18.78 10.21 -12.51
N ASN A 81 19.38 11.40 -12.40
CA ASN A 81 18.80 12.69 -12.75
C ASN A 81 18.85 12.99 -14.26
N TYR A 82 18.94 11.99 -15.14
CA TYR A 82 18.75 12.27 -16.55
C TYR A 82 17.25 12.32 -16.83
N SER A 83 16.82 13.51 -17.23
CA SER A 83 15.49 13.91 -17.68
C SER A 83 15.05 13.10 -18.89
N ASP A 84 14.72 11.83 -18.69
CA ASP A 84 13.92 11.08 -19.66
C ASP A 84 12.44 11.21 -19.23
N PRO A 85 11.68 12.14 -19.84
CA PRO A 85 10.27 12.36 -19.51
C PRO A 85 9.38 11.16 -19.83
N ASN A 86 9.86 10.18 -20.61
CA ASN A 86 9.11 8.96 -20.93
C ASN A 86 9.29 7.85 -19.88
N ARG A 87 10.08 8.10 -18.83
CA ARG A 87 10.32 7.14 -17.76
C ARG A 87 9.15 7.12 -16.78
N GLY A 88 8.00 6.66 -17.26
CA GLY A 88 6.82 6.37 -16.43
C GLY A 88 6.95 5.06 -15.65
N PRO A 89 5.95 4.73 -14.81
CA PRO A 89 5.78 3.38 -14.29
C PRO A 89 5.82 2.37 -15.44
N THR A 90 6.41 1.19 -15.22
CA THR A 90 6.31 0.10 -16.21
C THR A 90 4.83 -0.09 -16.57
N GLY A 91 4.51 -0.36 -17.85
CA GLY A 91 3.15 -0.31 -18.43
C GLY A 91 2.01 -1.11 -17.75
N LYS A 92 2.27 -1.72 -16.59
CA LYS A 92 1.33 -2.31 -15.65
C LYS A 92 0.91 -1.37 -14.49
N GLY A 93 1.28 -0.09 -14.50
CA GLY A 93 0.89 0.87 -13.45
C GLY A 93 1.55 0.61 -12.08
N THR A 94 2.60 -0.22 -12.03
CA THR A 94 3.36 -0.50 -10.81
C THR A 94 4.68 0.26 -10.85
N MET A 95 4.91 1.08 -9.82
CA MET A 95 6.15 1.80 -9.57
C MET A 95 7.10 0.92 -8.75
N ARG A 96 8.40 0.99 -9.01
CA ARG A 96 9.40 0.12 -8.37
C ARG A 96 10.49 0.95 -7.70
N TYR A 97 10.52 0.92 -6.38
CA TYR A 97 11.48 1.63 -5.54
C TYR A 97 12.62 0.71 -5.12
N ARG A 98 13.86 1.14 -5.32
CA ARG A 98 15.04 0.31 -5.06
C ARG A 98 16.08 1.00 -4.18
N ALA A 99 16.62 0.25 -3.23
CA ALA A 99 17.77 0.66 -2.44
C ALA A 99 19.05 0.67 -3.29
N LEU A 100 20.12 1.32 -2.81
CA LEU A 100 21.40 1.31 -3.49
C LEU A 100 22.06 -0.04 -3.24
N LYS A 101 22.60 -0.66 -4.30
CA LYS A 101 23.24 -1.97 -4.18
C LYS A 101 24.39 -1.98 -3.16
N LEU A 102 25.28 -1.01 -3.25
CA LEU A 102 26.43 -0.89 -2.35
C LEU A 102 25.99 -0.71 -0.90
N THR A 103 24.96 0.10 -0.66
CA THR A 103 24.38 0.29 0.68
C THR A 103 23.79 -1.01 1.22
N CYS A 104 22.99 -1.74 0.44
CA CYS A 104 22.44 -3.03 0.90
C CYS A 104 23.51 -4.09 1.13
N GLN A 105 24.58 -4.11 0.34
CA GLN A 105 25.65 -5.09 0.48
C GLN A 105 26.49 -4.88 1.74
N ALA A 106 26.70 -3.63 2.16
CA ALA A 106 27.42 -3.26 3.38
C ALA A 106 26.51 -3.19 4.63
N CYS A 107 25.19 -3.33 4.47
CA CYS A 107 24.22 -3.13 5.54
C CYS A 107 24.21 -4.29 6.55
N PRO A 108 24.29 -4.03 7.87
CA PRO A 108 24.26 -5.07 8.89
C PRO A 108 22.94 -5.86 8.89
N SER A 109 21.83 -5.20 8.55
CA SER A 109 20.51 -5.82 8.47
C SER A 109 20.21 -6.52 7.15
N LYS A 110 21.19 -6.73 6.24
CA LYS A 110 20.97 -7.38 4.94
C LYS A 110 20.26 -8.73 5.05
N ALA A 111 20.68 -9.58 5.98
CA ALA A 111 20.09 -10.91 6.20
C ALA A 111 18.61 -10.84 6.61
N LYS A 112 18.23 -9.83 7.41
CA LYS A 112 16.85 -9.60 7.86
C LYS A 112 16.00 -8.86 6.82
N CYS A 113 16.63 -7.99 6.04
CA CYS A 113 15.97 -7.10 5.09
C CYS A 113 15.73 -7.77 3.74
N CYS A 114 16.76 -8.40 3.16
CA CYS A 114 16.71 -8.95 1.81
C CYS A 114 17.67 -10.13 1.67
N PRO A 115 17.38 -11.29 2.30
CA PRO A 115 18.28 -12.44 2.33
C PRO A 115 18.56 -13.01 0.93
N ASP A 116 17.53 -13.14 0.09
CA ASP A 116 17.62 -13.82 -1.21
C ASP A 116 17.98 -12.90 -2.38
N THR A 117 18.21 -11.61 -2.12
CA THR A 117 18.40 -10.62 -3.19
C THR A 117 19.50 -9.63 -2.85
N ASP A 118 20.26 -9.19 -3.85
CA ASP A 118 21.33 -8.21 -3.67
C ASP A 118 20.86 -6.86 -3.11
N THR A 119 19.61 -6.48 -3.41
CA THR A 119 19.06 -5.16 -3.11
C THR A 119 17.60 -5.24 -2.73
N ARG A 120 17.20 -4.50 -1.70
CA ARG A 120 15.79 -4.33 -1.36
C ARG A 120 15.06 -3.56 -2.46
N THR A 121 13.92 -4.11 -2.88
CA THR A 121 12.99 -3.52 -3.83
C THR A 121 11.58 -3.56 -3.26
N ILE A 122 10.85 -2.45 -3.38
CA ILE A 122 9.43 -2.34 -3.05
C ILE A 122 8.67 -1.95 -4.32
N SER A 123 7.61 -2.71 -4.61
CA SER A 123 6.65 -2.36 -5.65
C SER A 123 5.52 -1.57 -5.01
N ARG A 124 5.13 -0.46 -5.63
CA ARG A 124 4.01 0.39 -5.22
C ARG A 124 3.00 0.41 -6.36
N GLU A 125 1.76 0.05 -6.06
CA GLU A 125 0.66 0.14 -7.02
C GLU A 125 0.12 1.58 -7.09
N GLN A 126 -0.64 1.88 -8.15
CA GLN A 126 -1.25 3.19 -8.35
C GLN A 126 -2.12 3.64 -7.17
N ASP A 127 -2.94 2.73 -6.62
CA ASP A 127 -3.83 3.01 -5.48
C ASP A 127 -3.21 2.61 -4.12
N GLU A 128 -1.88 2.56 -3.99
CA GLU A 128 -1.24 2.09 -2.75
C GLU A 128 -1.58 2.97 -1.54
N ASP A 129 -1.81 4.27 -1.72
CA ASP A 129 -2.25 5.16 -0.65
C ASP A 129 -3.62 4.75 -0.11
N ALA A 130 -4.57 4.43 -0.99
CA ALA A 130 -5.89 3.95 -0.57
C ALA A 130 -5.80 2.58 0.12
N ARG A 131 -4.88 1.71 -0.35
CA ARG A 131 -4.56 0.46 0.34
C ARG A 131 -3.98 0.70 1.73
N GLN A 132 -3.11 1.71 1.87
CA GLN A 132 -2.54 2.07 3.17
C GLN A 132 -3.62 2.56 4.14
N VAL A 133 -4.54 3.42 3.68
CA VAL A 133 -5.71 3.84 4.47
C VAL A 133 -6.52 2.64 4.96
N ALA A 134 -6.80 1.67 4.09
CA ALA A 134 -7.53 0.46 4.49
C ALA A 134 -6.75 -0.39 5.52
N ARG A 135 -5.41 -0.49 5.40
CA ARG A 135 -4.56 -1.17 6.40
C ARG A 135 -4.58 -0.46 7.74
N ASP A 136 -4.57 0.87 7.75
CA ASP A 136 -4.58 1.63 8.99
C ASP A 136 -5.95 1.59 9.66
N ILE A 137 -7.05 1.63 8.90
CA ILE A 137 -8.40 1.35 9.39
C ILE A 137 -8.46 -0.05 10.02
N ALA A 138 -7.85 -1.06 9.39
CA ALA A 138 -7.87 -2.43 9.88
C ALA A 138 -7.23 -2.61 11.28
N LYS A 139 -6.38 -1.68 11.72
CA LYS A 139 -5.79 -1.67 13.07
C LYS A 139 -6.70 -1.05 14.13
N THR A 140 -7.84 -0.48 13.74
CA THR A 140 -8.74 0.24 14.65
C THR A 140 -9.79 -0.67 15.27
N ARG A 141 -10.22 -0.34 16.50
CA ARG A 141 -11.38 -1.00 17.15
C ARG A 141 -12.68 -0.85 16.34
N GLN A 142 -12.84 0.24 15.60
CA GLN A 142 -14.01 0.47 14.76
C GLN A 142 -14.11 -0.57 13.64
N TYR A 143 -12.96 -1.01 13.11
CA TYR A 143 -12.90 -2.07 12.12
C TYR A 143 -13.36 -3.43 12.68
N ASP A 144 -12.94 -3.79 13.89
CA ASP A 144 -13.41 -5.02 14.54
C ASP A 144 -14.94 -5.05 14.71
N ILE A 145 -15.53 -3.89 15.03
CA ILE A 145 -16.98 -3.74 15.14
C ILE A 145 -17.63 -3.95 13.76
N SER A 146 -17.12 -3.29 12.72
CA SER A 146 -17.63 -3.48 11.36
C SER A 146 -17.59 -4.95 10.96
N MET A 147 -16.46 -5.64 11.18
CA MET A 147 -16.29 -7.07 10.84
C MET A 147 -17.30 -7.97 11.56
N LYS A 148 -17.64 -7.67 12.82
CA LYS A 148 -18.69 -8.39 13.55
C LYS A 148 -20.07 -8.12 12.98
N LEU A 149 -20.37 -6.89 12.57
CA LEU A 149 -21.65 -6.52 11.96
C LEU A 149 -21.85 -7.19 10.59
N ARG A 150 -20.79 -7.29 9.77
CA ARG A 150 -20.86 -7.97 8.46
C ARG A 150 -21.29 -9.44 8.59
N LYS A 151 -20.89 -10.15 9.65
CA LYS A 151 -21.26 -11.56 9.88
C LYS A 151 -22.72 -11.76 10.34
N LYS A 152 -23.44 -10.69 10.68
CA LYS A 152 -24.83 -10.74 11.15
C LYS A 152 -25.85 -10.52 10.04
N VAL A 153 -25.39 -10.21 8.83
CA VAL A 153 -26.19 -10.06 7.61
C VAL A 153 -26.14 -11.37 6.85
#